data_AF-A0A3C1V5C9-F1
#
_entry.id   AF-A0A3C1V5C9-F1
#
_cell.length_a   1.000
_cell.length_b   1.000
_cell.length_c   1.000
_cell.angle_alpha   90.00
_cell.angle_beta   90.00
_cell.angle_gamma   90.00
#
_symmetry.space_group_name_H-M   'P 1'
#
loop_
_entity.id
_entity.type
_entity.pdbx_description
1 polymer ?
#
loop_
_entity_poly.entity_id
_entity_poly.type
_entity_poly.pdbx_seq_one_letter_code
_entity_poly.pdbx_strand_id
1 'polypeptide(L)'
;MIEYRCFRNDDPPHLAEVWRTADLGPLAMQPMTTAELEAGVFSKPYFDRRGLIVAVEDGRIVGFAHAGFGPSADQKGIDTSVGSTLLVIVPPHPAENEIGDQLLARCEHYLQESGSTRFLGGGNDVFRGFYLGLYGGSDLPGILDSSPKMQQVYHR
;
A
#
# COMPACT_ATOMS: atom_id res chain seq x y z
N MET A 1 -8.87 -6.65 19.36
CA MET A 1 -9.89 -6.49 18.28
C MET A 1 -9.31 -5.49 17.31
N ILE A 2 -9.20 -5.85 16.04
CA ILE A 2 -8.56 -5.01 15.05
C ILE A 2 -9.61 -4.14 14.37
N GLU A 3 -9.49 -2.82 14.53
CA GLU A 3 -10.25 -1.82 13.78
C GLU A 3 -9.54 -1.54 12.45
N TYR A 4 -10.31 -1.38 11.38
CA TYR A 4 -9.78 -0.97 10.08
C TYR A 4 -10.38 0.38 9.71
N ARG A 5 -9.54 1.35 9.38
CA ARG A 5 -9.95 2.71 9.05
C ARG A 5 -9.09 3.30 7.93
N CYS A 6 -9.57 4.38 7.32
CA CYS A 6 -8.76 5.15 6.39
C CYS A 6 -7.65 5.93 7.12
N PHE A 7 -6.65 6.35 6.34
CA PHE A 7 -5.56 7.23 6.75
C PHE A 7 -6.04 8.50 7.47
N ARG A 8 -5.26 8.93 8.46
CA ARG A 8 -5.37 10.17 9.24
C ARG A 8 -4.01 10.88 9.27
N ASN A 9 -4.03 12.20 9.47
CA ASN A 9 -2.82 13.03 9.40
C ASN A 9 -1.78 12.74 10.49
N ASP A 10 -2.15 12.02 11.56
CA ASP A 10 -1.28 11.57 12.64
C ASP A 10 -0.70 10.15 12.44
N ASP A 11 -1.13 9.44 11.39
CA ASP A 11 -0.60 8.12 11.02
C ASP A 11 0.85 8.12 10.53
N PRO A 12 1.38 9.12 9.79
CA PRO A 12 2.68 9.00 9.12
C PRO A 12 3.88 8.53 9.97
N PRO A 13 4.07 8.99 11.22
CA PRO A 13 5.14 8.46 12.08
C PRO A 13 4.99 6.97 12.39
N HIS A 14 3.75 6.51 12.56
CA HIS A 14 3.40 5.14 12.90
C HIS A 14 3.47 4.23 11.66
N LEU A 15 3.10 4.72 10.47
CA LEU A 15 3.27 3.99 9.21
C LEU A 15 4.75 3.76 8.89
N ALA A 16 5.61 4.75 9.18
CA ALA A 16 7.06 4.59 9.04
C ALA A 16 7.61 3.52 10.01
N GLU A 17 7.09 3.43 11.24
CA GLU A 17 7.44 2.36 12.18
C GLU A 17 6.99 0.98 11.70
N VAL A 18 5.76 0.87 11.20
CA VAL A 18 5.24 -0.36 10.60
C VAL A 18 6.10 -0.82 9.41
N TRP A 19 6.51 0.10 8.55
CA TRP A 19 7.43 -0.22 7.44
C TRP A 19 8.79 -0.73 7.94
N ARG A 20 9.38 -0.09 8.96
CA ARG A 20 10.69 -0.49 9.51
C ARG A 20 10.66 -1.87 10.16
N THR A 21 9.51 -2.27 10.71
CA THR A 21 9.35 -3.53 11.46
C THR A 21 8.84 -4.69 10.63
N ALA A 22 8.35 -4.43 9.41
CA ALA A 22 7.90 -5.45 8.48
C ALA A 22 9.03 -6.04 7.64
N ASP A 23 8.85 -7.30 7.23
CA ASP A 23 9.71 -8.02 6.30
C ASP A 23 9.23 -7.77 4.86
N LEU A 24 9.77 -6.71 4.25
CA LEU A 24 9.40 -6.26 2.89
C LEU A 24 10.40 -6.71 1.82
N GLY A 25 11.31 -7.62 2.17
CA GLY A 25 12.36 -8.08 1.27
C GLY A 25 13.49 -7.06 1.03
N PRO A 26 14.46 -7.42 0.19
CA PRO A 26 15.76 -6.73 0.09
C PRO A 26 15.73 -5.39 -0.64
N LEU A 27 14.65 -5.06 -1.35
CA LEU A 27 14.52 -3.81 -2.12
C LEU A 27 13.60 -2.79 -1.46
N ALA A 28 13.16 -3.03 -0.23
CA ALA A 28 12.49 -2.03 0.57
C ALA A 28 13.52 -1.04 1.12
N MET A 29 13.28 0.24 0.90
CA MET A 29 14.08 1.32 1.46
C MET A 29 14.05 1.24 3.00
N GLN A 30 15.24 1.29 3.60
CA GLN A 30 15.44 1.28 5.05
C GLN A 30 16.58 2.23 5.45
N PRO A 31 16.49 2.89 6.62
CA PRO A 31 15.30 2.98 7.47
C PRO A 31 14.26 3.92 6.85
N MET A 32 12.99 3.53 6.85
CA MET A 32 11.90 4.40 6.40
C MET A 32 11.65 5.53 7.41
N THR A 33 11.38 6.74 6.94
CA THR A 33 10.97 7.91 7.74
C THR A 33 9.66 8.50 7.23
N THR A 34 9.04 9.34 8.05
CA THR A 34 7.87 10.12 7.65
C THR A 34 8.15 11.03 6.45
N ALA A 35 9.37 11.58 6.33
CA ALA A 35 9.71 12.48 5.23
C ALA A 35 9.76 11.75 3.89
N GLU A 36 10.25 10.50 3.86
CA GLU A 36 10.24 9.71 2.61
C GLU A 36 8.83 9.26 2.24
N LEU A 37 8.00 8.85 3.21
CA LEU A 37 6.59 8.55 2.95
C LEU A 37 5.83 9.79 2.48
N GLU A 38 6.11 10.97 3.04
CA GLU A 38 5.51 12.24 2.59
C GLU A 38 5.87 12.53 1.13
N ALA A 39 7.16 12.49 0.79
CA ALA A 39 7.64 12.78 -0.57
C ALA A 39 7.21 11.73 -1.60
N GLY A 40 7.22 10.46 -1.21
CA GLY A 40 6.91 9.32 -2.07
C GLY A 40 5.43 8.97 -2.15
N VAL A 41 4.61 9.42 -1.19
CA VAL A 41 3.21 8.98 -1.05
C VAL A 41 2.24 10.13 -0.77
N PHE A 42 2.34 10.78 0.40
CA PHE A 42 1.23 11.61 0.91
C PHE A 42 1.10 12.98 0.23
N SER A 43 2.23 13.55 -0.22
CA SER A 43 2.26 14.85 -0.89
C SER A 43 1.83 14.82 -2.36
N LYS A 44 1.50 13.63 -2.90
CA LYS A 44 1.05 13.53 -4.30
C LYS A 44 -0.33 14.16 -4.45
N PRO A 45 -0.57 14.99 -5.48
CA PRO A 45 -1.85 15.67 -5.67
C PRO A 45 -3.02 14.71 -5.95
N TYR A 46 -2.71 13.46 -6.30
CA TYR A 46 -3.66 12.37 -6.54
C TYR A 46 -3.71 11.35 -5.39
N PHE A 47 -3.10 11.64 -4.24
CA PHE A 47 -3.27 10.83 -3.04
C PHE A 47 -4.71 10.94 -2.52
N ASP A 48 -5.42 9.81 -2.41
CA ASP A 48 -6.71 9.73 -1.74
C ASP A 48 -6.54 8.96 -0.42
N ARG A 49 -6.83 9.63 0.70
CA ARG A 49 -6.80 9.03 2.04
C ARG A 49 -7.68 7.80 2.19
N ARG A 50 -8.73 7.65 1.37
CA ARG A 50 -9.63 6.47 1.36
C ARG A 50 -8.94 5.24 0.79
N GLY A 51 -7.96 5.44 -0.10
CA GLY A 51 -7.16 4.36 -0.69
C GLY A 51 -6.12 3.77 0.26
N LEU A 52 -5.76 4.48 1.34
CA LEU A 52 -4.83 3.98 2.35
C LEU A 52 -5.61 3.50 3.58
N ILE A 53 -5.60 2.18 3.78
CA ILE A 53 -6.30 1.49 4.86
C ILE A 53 -5.30 1.12 5.95
N VAL A 54 -5.68 1.36 7.20
CA VAL A 54 -4.86 1.17 8.40
C VAL A 54 -5.56 0.16 9.31
N ALA A 55 -4.83 -0.85 9.76
CA ALA A 55 -5.25 -1.80 10.79
C ALA A 55 -4.75 -1.32 12.16
N VAL A 56 -5.65 -1.20 13.13
CA VAL A 56 -5.38 -0.67 14.47
C VAL A 56 -5.82 -1.67 15.53
N GLU A 57 -4.90 -2.05 16.41
CA GLU A 57 -5.20 -2.85 17.60
C GLU A 57 -4.71 -2.11 18.85
N ASP A 58 -5.59 -1.95 19.84
CA ASP A 58 -5.30 -1.27 21.12
C ASP A 58 -4.65 0.11 20.94
N GLY A 59 -5.12 0.86 19.93
CA GLY A 59 -4.63 2.20 19.59
C GLY A 59 -3.30 2.23 18.83
N ARG A 60 -2.72 1.07 18.49
CA ARG A 60 -1.48 0.95 17.73
C ARG A 60 -1.76 0.51 16.30
N ILE A 61 -1.07 1.10 15.34
CA ILE A 61 -1.13 0.61 13.96
C ILE A 61 -0.34 -0.70 13.86
N VAL A 62 -1.00 -1.77 13.43
CA VAL A 62 -0.44 -3.11 13.27
C VAL A 62 -0.34 -3.55 11.81
N GLY A 63 -0.73 -2.68 10.88
CA GLY A 63 -0.59 -2.92 9.45
C GLY A 63 -1.24 -1.82 8.62
N PHE A 64 -0.88 -1.74 7.35
CA PHE A 64 -1.57 -0.87 6.40
C PHE A 64 -1.46 -1.39 4.97
N ALA A 65 -2.38 -0.98 4.12
CA ALA A 65 -2.34 -1.22 2.69
C ALA A 65 -2.70 0.04 1.94
N HIS A 66 -2.20 0.19 0.71
CA HIS A 66 -2.48 1.34 -0.12
C HIS A 66 -2.90 0.91 -1.52
N ALA A 67 -4.13 1.25 -1.88
CA ALA A 67 -4.67 1.12 -3.21
C ALA A 67 -4.72 2.46 -3.93
N GLY A 68 -4.45 2.43 -5.23
CA GLY A 68 -4.45 3.61 -6.09
C GLY A 68 -4.69 3.26 -7.54
N PHE A 69 -4.53 4.29 -8.38
CA PHE A 69 -4.90 4.26 -9.79
C PHE A 69 -3.76 4.76 -10.66
N GLY A 70 -3.83 4.41 -11.94
CA GLY A 70 -2.92 4.92 -12.96
C GLY A 70 -3.39 6.24 -13.57
N PRO A 71 -2.52 6.89 -14.37
CA PRO A 71 -2.92 8.05 -15.15
C PRO A 71 -3.90 7.67 -16.26
N SER A 72 -4.74 8.62 -16.68
CA SER A 72 -5.48 8.53 -17.94
C SER A 72 -4.54 8.43 -19.14
N ALA A 73 -5.05 7.96 -20.29
CA ALA A 73 -4.26 7.81 -21.51
C ALA A 73 -3.57 9.11 -21.98
N ASP A 74 -4.19 10.27 -21.72
CA ASP A 74 -3.63 11.59 -22.03
C ASP A 74 -2.76 12.18 -20.90
N GLN A 75 -2.60 11.44 -19.80
CA GLN A 75 -1.83 11.78 -18.59
C GLN A 75 -2.28 13.07 -17.89
N LYS A 76 -3.53 13.49 -18.10
CA LYS A 76 -4.08 14.71 -17.47
C LYS A 76 -4.97 14.43 -16.26
N GLY A 77 -5.30 13.17 -16.01
CA GLY A 77 -6.17 12.76 -14.91
C GLY A 77 -5.87 11.36 -14.42
N ILE A 78 -6.77 10.84 -13.60
CA ILE A 78 -6.71 9.50 -13.02
C ILE A 78 -7.68 8.60 -13.77
N ASP A 79 -7.23 7.43 -14.21
CA ASP A 79 -8.10 6.38 -14.76
C ASP A 79 -8.47 5.39 -13.65
N THR A 80 -9.74 5.39 -13.25
CA THR A 80 -10.23 4.50 -12.19
C THR A 80 -10.70 3.15 -12.70
N SER A 81 -10.64 2.87 -14.01
CA SER A 81 -11.12 1.61 -14.59
C SER A 81 -10.28 0.39 -14.17
N VAL A 82 -8.98 0.63 -13.90
CA VAL A 82 -8.03 -0.36 -13.39
C VAL A 82 -7.39 0.19 -12.11
N GLY A 83 -7.55 -0.55 -11.02
CA GLY A 83 -6.98 -0.23 -9.72
C GLY A 83 -5.85 -1.18 -9.35
N SER A 84 -4.91 -0.73 -8.51
CA SER A 84 -3.89 -1.61 -7.95
C SER A 84 -3.80 -1.44 -6.44
N THR A 85 -3.67 -2.56 -5.72
CA THR A 85 -3.17 -2.56 -4.34
C THR A 85 -1.65 -2.59 -4.41
N LEU A 86 -1.00 -1.46 -4.14
CA LEU A 86 0.43 -1.26 -4.38
C LEU A 86 1.28 -2.00 -3.33
N LEU A 87 0.79 -2.07 -2.10
CA LEU A 87 1.41 -2.77 -0.98
C LEU A 87 0.37 -3.18 0.05
N VAL A 88 0.67 -4.26 0.74
CA VAL A 88 0.06 -4.68 1.99
C VAL A 88 1.22 -4.95 2.94
N ILE A 89 1.25 -4.24 4.07
CA ILE A 89 2.34 -4.28 5.03
C ILE A 89 1.77 -4.67 6.39
N VAL A 90 2.27 -5.78 6.92
CA VAL A 90 1.94 -6.29 8.25
C VAL A 90 3.26 -6.71 8.89
N PRO A 91 3.71 -6.07 10.00
CA PRO A 91 4.84 -6.55 10.77
C PRO A 91 4.51 -7.91 11.41
N PRO A 92 5.51 -8.63 11.96
CA PRO A 92 5.27 -9.88 12.66
C PRO A 92 4.14 -9.76 13.70
N HIS A 93 3.05 -10.50 13.48
CA HIS A 93 1.85 -10.44 14.30
C HIS A 93 1.16 -11.81 14.37
N PRO A 94 0.57 -12.22 15.51
CA PRO A 94 -0.14 -13.52 15.59
C PRO A 94 -1.26 -13.69 14.57
N ALA A 95 -1.87 -12.58 14.15
CA ALA A 95 -2.93 -12.52 13.14
C ALA A 95 -2.45 -11.92 11.79
N GLU A 96 -1.16 -12.05 11.46
CA GLU A 96 -0.56 -11.45 10.25
C GLU A 96 -1.36 -11.72 8.97
N ASN A 97 -1.70 -13.00 8.72
CA ASN A 97 -2.48 -13.40 7.56
C ASN A 97 -3.89 -12.79 7.55
N GLU A 98 -4.59 -12.80 8.68
CA GLU A 98 -5.94 -12.22 8.79
C GLU A 98 -5.94 -10.69 8.61
N ILE A 99 -4.88 -10.02 9.06
CA ILE A 99 -4.70 -8.58 8.84
C ILE A 99 -4.46 -8.31 7.36
N GLY A 100 -3.57 -9.06 6.71
CA GLY A 100 -3.31 -8.97 5.27
C GLY A 100 -4.57 -9.23 4.44
N ASP A 101 -5.21 -10.38 4.68
CA ASP A 101 -6.67 -10.59 4.80
C ASP A 101 -7.55 -9.38 4.47
N GLN A 102 -7.85 -8.72 5.57
CA GLN A 102 -8.82 -7.66 5.70
C GLN A 102 -8.33 -6.33 5.10
N LEU A 103 -7.02 -6.09 5.05
CA LEU A 103 -6.43 -4.92 4.40
C LEU A 103 -6.64 -4.98 2.88
N LEU A 104 -6.27 -6.10 2.24
CA LEU A 104 -6.47 -6.28 0.79
C LEU A 104 -7.95 -6.19 0.42
N ALA A 105 -8.84 -6.86 1.17
CA ALA A 105 -10.28 -6.83 0.89
C ALA A 105 -10.86 -5.40 0.94
N ARG A 106 -10.34 -4.54 1.83
CA ARG A 106 -10.77 -3.13 1.91
C ARG A 106 -10.20 -2.27 0.81
N CYS A 107 -8.96 -2.54 0.39
CA CYS A 107 -8.39 -1.95 -0.81
C CYS A 107 -9.24 -2.29 -2.05
N GLU A 108 -9.58 -3.56 -2.25
CA GLU A 108 -10.44 -4.01 -3.34
C GLU A 108 -11.84 -3.37 -3.29
N HIS A 109 -12.42 -3.27 -2.10
CA HIS A 109 -13.70 -2.58 -1.92
C HIS A 109 -13.61 -1.09 -2.30
N TYR A 110 -12.57 -0.38 -1.86
CA TYR A 110 -12.32 1.01 -2.26
C TYR A 110 -12.16 1.16 -3.78
N LEU A 111 -11.40 0.26 -4.42
CA LEU A 111 -11.21 0.27 -5.87
C LEU A 111 -12.55 0.03 -6.59
N GLN A 112 -13.34 -0.93 -6.13
CA GLN A 112 -14.66 -1.24 -6.68
C GLN A 112 -15.63 -0.06 -6.55
N GLU A 113 -15.73 0.57 -5.37
CA GLU A 113 -16.56 1.76 -5.14
C GLU A 113 -16.13 2.94 -6.00
N SER A 114 -14.86 2.99 -6.40
CA SER A 114 -14.30 4.04 -7.25
C SER A 114 -14.44 3.74 -8.76
N GLY A 115 -15.07 2.63 -9.12
CA GLY A 115 -15.39 2.26 -10.50
C GLY A 115 -14.41 1.31 -11.18
N SER A 116 -13.44 0.73 -10.44
CA SER A 116 -12.54 -0.26 -11.02
C SER A 116 -13.25 -1.55 -11.39
N THR A 117 -12.93 -2.06 -12.57
CA THR A 117 -13.42 -3.34 -13.09
C THR A 117 -12.34 -4.42 -13.13
N ARG A 118 -11.08 -4.02 -12.90
CA ARG A 118 -9.90 -4.89 -12.86
C ARG A 118 -9.00 -4.45 -11.71
N PHE A 119 -8.52 -5.42 -10.93
CA PHE A 119 -7.58 -5.18 -9.83
C PHE A 119 -6.23 -5.80 -10.15
N LEU A 120 -5.17 -5.10 -9.76
CA LEU A 120 -3.79 -5.55 -9.84
C LEU A 120 -3.18 -5.59 -8.42
N GLY A 121 -2.11 -6.37 -8.26
CA GLY A 121 -1.26 -6.38 -7.08
C GLY A 121 0.13 -5.84 -7.42
N GLY A 122 0.60 -4.87 -6.63
CA GLY A 122 1.91 -4.22 -6.81
C GLY A 122 1.91 -3.03 -7.77
N GLY A 123 3.02 -2.29 -7.76
CA GLY A 123 3.29 -1.24 -8.74
C GLY A 123 3.81 -1.80 -10.07
N ASN A 124 3.76 -0.99 -11.13
CA ASN A 124 4.42 -1.26 -12.41
C ASN A 124 4.70 0.08 -13.13
N ASP A 125 5.12 0.02 -14.40
CA ASP A 125 5.42 1.19 -15.23
C ASP A 125 4.26 2.20 -15.38
N VAL A 126 3.01 1.72 -15.32
CA VAL A 126 1.78 2.52 -15.32
C VAL A 126 1.40 2.95 -13.88
N PHE A 127 1.46 2.03 -12.92
CA PHE A 127 1.07 2.24 -11.52
C PHE A 127 2.28 2.65 -10.65
N ARG A 128 2.99 3.69 -11.09
CA ARG A 128 4.21 4.21 -10.44
C ARG A 128 4.06 5.55 -9.72
N GLY A 129 2.83 5.99 -9.49
CA GLY A 129 2.55 7.27 -8.82
C GLY A 129 3.02 7.33 -7.37
N PHE A 130 3.24 6.17 -6.74
CA PHE A 130 3.63 6.04 -5.35
C PHE A 130 4.78 5.05 -5.19
N TYR A 131 5.56 5.18 -4.11
CA TYR A 131 6.63 4.26 -3.69
C TYR A 131 7.83 4.08 -4.63
N LEU A 132 7.88 4.77 -5.76
CA LEU A 132 9.10 4.81 -6.59
C LEU A 132 10.28 5.32 -5.75
N GLY A 133 11.38 4.57 -5.72
CA GLY A 133 12.53 4.85 -4.85
C GLY A 133 12.39 4.35 -3.41
N LEU A 134 11.18 3.99 -2.96
CA LEU A 134 10.90 3.42 -1.64
C LEU A 134 10.82 1.90 -1.68
N TYR A 135 10.36 1.33 -2.78
CA TYR A 135 10.33 -0.11 -3.03
C TYR A 135 10.77 -0.39 -4.47
N GLY A 136 11.65 -1.37 -4.68
CA GLY A 136 12.13 -1.72 -6.03
C GLY A 136 13.28 -0.86 -6.56
N GLY A 137 13.74 0.13 -5.79
CA GLY A 137 14.85 1.01 -6.17
C GLY A 137 14.47 2.00 -7.28
N SER A 138 15.17 1.96 -8.41
CA SER A 138 14.94 2.89 -9.53
C SER A 138 13.74 2.53 -10.42
N ASP A 139 13.06 1.43 -10.12
CA ASP A 139 11.87 0.96 -10.83
C ASP A 139 10.86 0.35 -9.85
N LEU A 140 9.64 0.08 -10.32
CA LEU A 140 8.60 -0.62 -9.55
C LEU A 140 8.32 -1.98 -10.19
N PRO A 141 9.02 -3.06 -9.77
CA PRO A 141 8.98 -4.36 -10.44
C PRO A 141 7.75 -5.21 -10.07
N GLY A 142 6.71 -4.63 -9.47
CA GLY A 142 5.63 -5.39 -8.83
C GLY A 142 6.10 -6.04 -7.53
N ILE A 143 5.80 -7.33 -7.35
CA ILE A 143 6.21 -8.11 -6.17
C ILE A 143 7.35 -9.04 -6.56
N LEU A 144 8.45 -9.02 -5.81
CA LEU A 144 9.62 -9.83 -6.12
C LEU A 144 9.38 -11.32 -5.84
N ASP A 145 9.88 -12.19 -6.71
CA ASP A 145 9.91 -13.65 -6.48
C ASP A 145 10.68 -14.04 -5.22
N SER A 146 11.66 -13.23 -4.83
CA SER A 146 12.41 -13.41 -3.58
C SER A 146 11.63 -12.95 -2.34
N SER A 147 10.39 -12.48 -2.47
CA SER A 147 9.53 -11.99 -1.38
C SER A 147 8.25 -12.82 -1.26
N PRO A 148 8.35 -14.13 -0.92
CA PRO A 148 7.22 -15.06 -0.94
C PRO A 148 6.06 -14.65 -0.01
N LYS A 149 6.37 -14.01 1.13
CA LYS A 149 5.34 -13.48 2.04
C LYS A 149 4.48 -12.41 1.40
N MET A 150 5.08 -11.51 0.62
CA MET A 150 4.33 -10.47 -0.09
C MET A 150 3.45 -11.07 -1.19
N GLN A 151 3.90 -12.14 -1.86
CA GLN A 151 3.10 -12.85 -2.86
C GLN A 151 1.89 -13.55 -2.25
N GLN A 152 2.07 -14.18 -1.07
CA GLN A 152 1.02 -14.98 -0.41
C GLN A 152 -0.28 -14.19 -0.18
N VAL A 153 -0.20 -12.89 0.07
CA VAL A 153 -1.37 -12.02 0.27
C VAL A 153 -2.33 -12.05 -0.92
N TYR A 154 -1.84 -12.29 -2.13
CA TYR A 154 -2.61 -12.28 -3.39
C TYR A 154 -3.00 -13.67 -3.90
N HIS A 155 -2.60 -14.75 -3.22
CA HIS A 155 -2.85 -16.14 -3.64
C HIS A 155 -4.14 -16.76 -3.06
N ARG A 156 -5.12 -15.93 -2.72
CA ARG A 156 -6.40 -16.37 -2.13
C ARG A 156 -7.24 -17.23 -3.07
#